data_AF-A0A376YEJ8-F1
#
_entry.id   AF-A0A376YEJ8-F1
#
_cell.length_a   1.000
_cell.length_b   1.000
_cell.length_c   1.000
_cell.angle_alpha   90.00
_cell.angle_beta   90.00
_cell.angle_gamma   90.00
#
_symmetry.space_group_name_H-M   'P 1'
#
loop_
_entity.id
_entity.type
_entity.pdbx_description
1 polymer ?
#
loop_
_entity_poly.entity_id
_entity_poly.type
_entity_poly.pdbx_seq_one_letter_code
_entity_poly.pdbx_strand_id
1 'polypeptide(L)'
;MKIALVIFITLALAGCALLSLHMGVIPVPWRALLTDWQAGREHYYVLMEYRLPRLLLALFVGAALAVAGVLIQGIVRNPLASPDILGVNHAASLASVGALLLMPSLPVMVLPLLAFAGGMAG
;
A
#
# COMPACT_ATOMS: atom_id res chain seq x y z
N MET A 1 -7.41 -26.58 -11.53
CA MET A 1 -6.32 -26.14 -10.62
C MET A 1 -6.18 -24.62 -10.56
N LYS A 2 -6.05 -23.90 -11.69
CA LYS A 2 -5.90 -22.42 -11.71
C LYS A 2 -7.05 -21.67 -11.02
N ILE A 3 -8.31 -22.04 -11.29
CA ILE A 3 -9.49 -21.39 -10.68
C ILE A 3 -9.51 -21.58 -9.15
N ALA A 4 -9.23 -22.80 -8.68
CA ALA A 4 -9.17 -23.09 -7.24
C ALA A 4 -8.09 -22.26 -6.54
N LEU A 5 -6.93 -22.05 -7.17
CA LEU A 5 -5.85 -21.21 -6.64
C LEU A 5 -6.26 -19.73 -6.58
N VAL A 6 -6.92 -19.21 -7.61
CA VAL A 6 -7.42 -17.82 -7.60
C VAL A 6 -8.44 -17.62 -6.48
N ILE A 7 -9.37 -18.57 -6.31
CA ILE A 7 -10.36 -18.53 -5.22
C ILE A 7 -9.64 -18.52 -3.87
N PHE A 8 -8.66 -19.42 -3.68
CA PHE A 8 -7.89 -19.50 -2.45
C PHE A 8 -7.16 -18.19 -2.12
N ILE A 9 -6.45 -17.60 -3.10
CA ILE A 9 -5.73 -16.33 -2.90
C ILE A 9 -6.70 -15.19 -2.58
N THR A 10 -7.85 -15.15 -3.26
CA THR A 10 -8.86 -14.11 -3.02
C THR A 10 -9.44 -14.22 -1.61
N LEU A 11 -9.74 -15.43 -1.15
CA LEU A 11 -10.21 -15.68 0.21
C LEU A 11 -9.13 -15.36 1.25
N ALA A 12 -7.88 -15.73 1.00
CA ALA A 12 -6.77 -15.39 1.88
C ALA A 12 -6.58 -13.87 1.99
N LEU A 13 -6.66 -13.15 0.87
CA LEU A 13 -6.57 -11.70 0.84
C LEU A 13 -7.72 -11.04 1.61
N ALA A 14 -8.95 -11.52 1.43
CA ALA A 14 -10.11 -11.05 2.20
C ALA A 14 -9.95 -11.31 3.71
N GLY A 15 -9.45 -12.49 4.09
CA GLY A 15 -9.12 -12.82 5.47
C GLY A 15 -8.07 -11.89 6.08
N CYS A 16 -6.97 -11.64 5.36
CA CYS A 16 -5.94 -10.69 5.76
C CYS A 16 -6.48 -9.26 5.88
N ALA A 17 -7.36 -8.84 4.99
CA ALA A 17 -8.01 -7.53 5.06
C ALA A 17 -8.88 -7.38 6.32
N LEU A 18 -9.67 -8.40 6.65
CA LEU A 18 -10.47 -8.42 7.89
C LEU A 18 -9.59 -8.40 9.14
N LEU A 19 -8.51 -9.19 9.16
CA LEU A 19 -7.54 -9.18 10.25
C LEU A 19 -6.86 -7.81 10.38
N SER A 20 -6.51 -7.16 9.28
CA SER A 20 -5.93 -5.81 9.27
C SER A 20 -6.89 -4.75 9.82
N LEU A 21 -8.20 -4.92 9.62
CA LEU A 21 -9.21 -4.02 10.18
C LEU A 21 -9.46 -4.26 11.67
N HIS A 22 -9.26 -5.49 12.15
CA HIS A 22 -9.45 -5.86 13.55
C HIS A 22 -8.22 -5.56 14.42
N MET A 23 -7.03 -5.91 13.93
CA MET A 23 -5.78 -5.77 14.68
C MET A 23 -5.29 -4.32 14.71
N GLY A 24 -4.87 -3.87 15.88
CA GLY A 24 -4.22 -2.58 16.10
C GLY A 24 -4.15 -2.22 17.57
N VAL A 25 -3.54 -1.07 17.86
CA VAL A 25 -3.32 -0.59 19.24
C VAL A 25 -4.64 -0.37 19.98
N ILE A 26 -5.64 0.18 19.28
CA ILE A 26 -7.01 0.31 19.79
C ILE A 26 -7.76 -0.98 19.42
N PRO A 27 -8.15 -1.84 20.36
CA PRO A 27 -8.87 -3.06 20.03
C PRO A 27 -10.23 -2.71 19.44
N VAL A 28 -10.51 -3.16 18.21
CA VAL A 28 -11.83 -2.98 17.56
C VAL A 28 -12.52 -4.34 17.53
N PRO A 29 -13.62 -4.55 18.27
CA PRO A 29 -14.27 -5.85 18.32
C PRO A 29 -14.89 -6.21 16.97
N TRP A 30 -15.07 -7.51 16.71
CA TRP A 30 -15.71 -7.99 15.47
C TRP A 30 -17.13 -7.43 15.25
N ARG A 31 -17.83 -7.07 16.33
CA ARG A 31 -19.14 -6.42 16.27
C ARG A 31 -19.09 -4.94 15.89
N ALA A 32 -17.95 -4.28 16.10
CA ALA A 32 -17.72 -2.90 15.68
C ALA A 32 -17.23 -2.83 14.24
N LEU A 33 -16.56 -3.89 13.75
CA LEU A 33 -16.72 -4.25 12.33
C LEU A 33 -18.24 -4.55 12.09
N LEU A 34 -18.89 -4.60 10.93
CA LEU A 34 -20.37 -4.50 10.84
C LEU A 34 -21.07 -3.19 11.29
N THR A 35 -20.91 -2.64 12.52
CA THR A 35 -21.80 -1.55 13.02
C THR A 35 -21.23 -0.13 13.05
N ASP A 36 -19.91 0.04 13.16
CA ASP A 36 -19.32 1.33 13.52
C ASP A 36 -18.81 2.15 12.31
N TRP A 37 -19.46 2.01 11.14
CA TRP A 37 -19.15 2.76 9.92
C TRP A 37 -19.83 4.13 9.83
N GLN A 38 -20.59 4.52 10.85
CA GLN A 38 -21.34 5.78 10.87
C GLN A 38 -20.74 6.77 11.87
N ALA A 39 -20.75 8.06 11.50
CA ALA A 39 -20.32 9.14 12.36
C ALA A 39 -21.10 9.12 13.70
N GLY A 40 -20.38 9.30 14.81
CA GLY A 40 -20.93 9.23 16.17
C GLY A 40 -20.75 7.87 16.87
N ARG A 41 -20.20 6.85 16.19
CA ARG A 41 -19.80 5.58 16.80
C ARG A 41 -18.39 5.66 17.37
N GLU A 42 -18.12 4.90 18.43
CA GLU A 42 -16.85 4.91 19.17
C GLU A 42 -15.64 4.63 18.28
N HIS A 43 -15.76 3.65 17.37
CA HIS A 43 -14.64 3.22 16.52
C HIS A 43 -14.64 3.83 15.11
N TYR A 44 -15.59 4.72 14.79
CA TYR A 44 -15.75 5.30 13.45
C TYR A 44 -14.46 5.94 12.93
N TYR A 45 -13.85 6.81 13.73
CA TYR A 45 -12.64 7.54 13.34
C TYR A 45 -11.46 6.59 13.07
N VAL A 46 -11.27 5.58 13.92
CA VAL A 46 -10.20 4.58 13.75
C VAL A 46 -10.42 3.75 12.48
N LEU A 47 -11.68 3.36 12.21
CA LEU A 47 -12.02 2.57 11.03
C LEU A 47 -11.91 3.38 9.74
N MET A 48 -12.53 4.55 9.66
CA MET A 48 -12.60 5.35 8.44
C MET A 48 -11.36 6.19 8.14
N GLU A 49 -10.75 6.80 9.16
CA GLU A 49 -9.67 7.77 8.92
C GLU A 49 -8.27 7.13 9.01
N TYR A 50 -8.15 5.96 9.66
CA TYR A 50 -6.85 5.29 9.85
C TYR A 50 -6.76 3.94 9.15
N ARG A 51 -7.64 2.99 9.50
CA ARG A 51 -7.48 1.59 9.07
C ARG A 51 -7.90 1.36 7.63
N LEU A 52 -9.06 1.88 7.23
CA LEU A 52 -9.56 1.71 5.88
C LEU A 52 -8.64 2.35 4.82
N PRO A 53 -8.17 3.60 4.96
CA PRO A 53 -7.28 4.21 3.97
C PRO A 53 -5.96 3.44 3.85
N ARG A 54 -5.41 2.99 4.98
CA ARG A 54 -4.19 2.18 5.01
C ARG A 54 -4.38 0.80 4.36
N LEU A 55 -5.50 0.14 4.59
CA LEU A 55 -5.84 -1.13 3.96
C LEU A 55 -5.93 -0.97 2.44
N LEU A 56 -6.67 0.04 1.98
CA LEU A 56 -6.79 0.34 0.55
C LEU A 56 -5.43 0.60 -0.07
N LEU A 57 -4.59 1.42 0.58
CA LEU A 57 -3.25 1.71 0.12
C LEU A 57 -2.39 0.44 0.03
N ALA A 58 -2.44 -0.45 1.03
CA ALA A 58 -1.72 -1.72 1.00
C ALA A 58 -2.18 -2.63 -0.15
N LEU A 59 -3.48 -2.70 -0.43
CA LEU A 59 -4.04 -3.47 -1.55
C LEU A 59 -3.58 -2.92 -2.90
N PHE A 60 -3.67 -1.61 -3.10
CA PHE A 60 -3.26 -0.98 -4.36
C PHE A 60 -1.75 -1.07 -4.60
N VAL A 61 -0.94 -0.79 -3.57
CA VAL A 61 0.53 -0.88 -3.66
C VAL A 61 0.95 -2.33 -3.92
N GLY A 62 0.38 -3.30 -3.20
CA GLY A 62 0.67 -4.71 -3.41
C GLY A 62 0.32 -5.19 -4.82
N ALA A 63 -0.84 -4.78 -5.34
CA ALA A 63 -1.24 -5.08 -6.71
C ALA A 63 -0.30 -4.44 -7.75
N ALA A 64 0.06 -3.17 -7.56
CA ALA A 64 0.99 -2.47 -8.46
C ALA A 64 2.38 -3.14 -8.49
N LEU A 65 2.91 -3.53 -7.33
CA LEU A 65 4.18 -4.26 -7.22
C LEU A 65 4.12 -5.64 -7.88
N ALA A 66 3.01 -6.38 -7.70
CA ALA A 66 2.83 -7.68 -8.34
C ALA A 66 2.81 -7.57 -9.88
N VAL A 67 2.09 -6.57 -10.41
CA VAL A 67 2.04 -6.30 -11.86
C VAL A 67 3.41 -5.86 -12.38
N ALA A 68 4.08 -4.91 -11.71
CA ALA A 68 5.42 -4.47 -12.09
C ALA A 68 6.43 -5.63 -12.11
N GLY A 69 6.39 -6.50 -11.09
CA GLY A 69 7.23 -7.69 -11.02
C GLY A 69 7.04 -8.63 -12.21
N VAL A 70 5.79 -9.00 -12.52
CA VAL A 70 5.48 -9.88 -13.67
C VAL A 70 5.92 -9.26 -14.99
N LEU A 71 5.74 -7.94 -15.17
CA LEU A 71 6.16 -7.25 -16.39
C LEU A 71 7.69 -7.29 -16.56
N ILE A 72 8.45 -6.95 -15.52
CA ILE A 72 9.91 -6.97 -15.58
C ILE A 72 10.46 -8.38 -15.76
N GLN A 73 9.90 -9.37 -15.05
CA GLN A 73 10.27 -10.78 -15.24
C GLN A 73 10.03 -11.25 -16.67
N GLY A 74 8.93 -10.79 -17.31
CA GLY A 74 8.61 -11.09 -18.70
C GLY A 74 9.55 -10.44 -19.72
N ILE A 75 9.92 -9.17 -19.50
CA ILE A 75 10.82 -8.40 -20.39
C ILE A 75 12.25 -8.93 -20.29
N VAL A 76 12.76 -9.06 -19.07
CA VAL A 76 14.14 -9.52 -18.81
C VAL A 76 14.27 -11.02 -19.03
N ARG A 77 13.15 -11.75 -19.13
CA ARG A 77 13.08 -13.21 -19.22
C ARG A 77 13.87 -13.89 -18.09
N ASN A 78 13.84 -13.27 -16.91
CA ASN A 78 14.50 -13.76 -15.72
C ASN A 78 13.48 -13.82 -14.58
N PRO A 79 13.10 -15.02 -14.10
CA PRO A 79 12.11 -15.17 -13.04
C PRO A 79 12.57 -14.59 -11.68
N LEU A 80 13.86 -14.27 -11.53
CA LEU A 80 14.42 -13.63 -10.33
C LEU A 80 14.50 -12.10 -10.45
N ALA A 81 14.15 -11.52 -11.60
CA ALA A 81 14.15 -10.08 -11.76
C ALA A 81 13.04 -9.44 -10.91
N SER A 82 13.36 -8.30 -10.30
CA SER A 82 12.44 -7.47 -9.53
C SER A 82 12.46 -6.05 -10.09
N PRO A 83 11.38 -5.26 -9.92
CA PRO A 83 11.34 -3.87 -10.42
C PRO A 83 12.37 -2.96 -9.73
N ASP A 84 12.84 -3.33 -8.54
CA ASP A 84 13.78 -2.53 -7.74
C ASP A 84 15.15 -2.36 -8.42
N ILE A 85 15.54 -3.28 -9.31
CA ILE A 85 16.83 -3.24 -10.01
C ILE A 85 16.93 -2.09 -11.02
N LEU A 86 15.80 -1.44 -11.37
CA LEU A 86 15.75 -0.36 -12.34
C LEU A 86 16.16 1.01 -11.76
N GLY A 87 16.36 1.13 -10.45
CA GLY A 87 16.79 2.39 -9.82
C GLY A 87 15.64 3.36 -9.47
N VAL A 88 14.41 3.07 -9.89
CA VAL A 88 13.21 3.88 -9.60
C VAL A 88 13.05 4.18 -8.10
N ASN A 89 13.26 3.18 -7.24
CA ASN A 89 13.17 3.36 -5.78
C ASN A 89 14.28 4.28 -5.24
N HIS A 90 15.49 4.19 -5.79
CA HIS A 90 16.60 5.04 -5.39
C HIS A 90 16.35 6.50 -5.80
N ALA A 91 15.85 6.73 -7.02
CA ALA A 91 15.53 8.06 -7.51
C ALA A 91 14.36 8.70 -6.73
N ALA A 92 13.29 7.94 -6.45
CA ALA A 92 12.18 8.39 -5.60
C ALA A 92 12.64 8.74 -4.17
N SER A 93 13.52 7.92 -3.58
CA SER A 93 14.09 8.15 -2.25
C SER A 93 14.99 9.38 -2.23
N LEU A 94 15.83 9.56 -3.25
CA LEU A 94 16.71 10.73 -3.38
C LEU A 94 15.89 12.02 -3.47
N ALA A 95 14.83 12.05 -4.29
CA ALA A 95 13.95 13.21 -4.40
C ALA A 95 13.26 13.54 -3.07
N SER A 96 12.76 12.52 -2.36
CA SER A 96 12.07 12.68 -1.08
C SER A 96 13.00 13.19 0.02
N VAL A 97 14.16 12.57 0.18
CA VAL A 97 15.16 12.95 1.20
C VAL A 97 15.78 14.29 0.85
N GLY A 98 16.07 14.54 -0.43
CA GLY A 98 16.55 15.84 -0.91
C GLY A 98 15.56 16.96 -0.61
N ALA A 99 14.27 16.74 -0.82
CA ALA A 99 13.23 17.70 -0.47
C ALA A 99 13.19 18.00 1.03
N LEU A 100 13.29 16.97 1.88
CA LEU A 100 13.32 17.13 3.33
C LEU A 100 14.56 17.89 3.82
N LEU A 101 15.71 17.68 3.19
CA LEU A 101 16.97 18.33 3.57
C LEU A 101 17.06 19.78 3.06
N LEU A 102 16.66 20.02 1.81
CA LEU A 102 16.80 21.33 1.16
C LEU A 102 15.62 22.27 1.45
N MET A 103 14.44 21.71 1.70
CA MET A 103 13.20 22.47 1.88
C MET A 103 12.38 21.89 3.05
N PRO A 104 12.87 22.00 4.30
CA PRO A 104 12.24 21.37 5.47
C PRO A 104 10.85 21.91 5.82
N SER A 105 10.48 23.09 5.32
CA SER A 105 9.16 23.70 5.50
C SER A 105 8.11 23.22 4.49
N LEU A 106 8.45 22.29 3.58
CA LEU A 106 7.50 21.76 2.61
C LEU A 106 6.34 21.01 3.29
N PRO A 107 5.10 21.17 2.80
CA PRO A 107 3.99 20.36 3.27
C PRO A 107 4.25 18.87 2.99
N VAL A 108 3.99 18.02 3.99
CA VAL A 108 4.17 16.55 3.89
C VAL A 108 3.40 15.96 2.70
N MET A 109 2.29 16.57 2.32
CA MET A 109 1.45 16.15 1.20
C MET A 109 2.14 16.27 -0.18
N VAL A 110 3.21 17.07 -0.28
CA VAL A 110 3.99 17.26 -1.52
C VAL A 110 5.05 16.17 -1.68
N LEU A 111 5.48 15.53 -0.59
CA LEU A 111 6.55 14.52 -0.62
C LEU A 111 6.22 13.33 -1.54
N PRO A 112 5.01 12.73 -1.54
CA PRO A 112 4.68 11.65 -2.47
C PRO A 112 4.77 12.06 -3.95
N LEU A 113 4.43 13.31 -4.28
CA LEU A 113 4.53 13.83 -5.64
C LEU A 113 6.00 13.99 -6.07
N LEU A 114 6.85 14.46 -5.18
CA LEU A 114 8.30 14.57 -5.42
C LEU A 114 8.94 13.19 -5.53
N ALA A 115 8.54 12.24 -4.68
CA ALA A 115 8.97 10.84 -4.78
C ALA A 115 8.59 10.25 -6.13
N PHE A 116 7.36 10.48 -6.58
CA PHE A 116 6.87 10.01 -7.87
C PHE A 116 7.64 10.65 -9.04
N ALA A 117 7.84 11.97 -9.02
CA ALA A 117 8.61 12.68 -10.03
C ALA A 117 10.08 12.20 -10.08
N GLY A 118 10.69 11.96 -8.93
CA GLY A 118 12.03 11.37 -8.82
C GLY A 118 12.07 9.98 -9.43
N GLY A 119 11.11 9.12 -9.11
CA GLY A 119 11.00 7.77 -9.67
C GLY A 119 10.73 7.74 -11.18
N MET A 120 10.05 8.74 -11.74
CA MET A 120 9.87 8.85 -13.20
C MET A 120 11.15 9.26 -13.94
N ALA A 121 12.06 9.97 -13.26
CA ALA A 121 13.28 10.50 -13.85
C ALA A 121 14.45 9.50 -13.85
N GLY A 122 14.41 8.47 -13.00
CA GLY A 122 15.43 7.43 -12.88
C GLY A 122 14.96 6.10 -13.45
#